data_AF-A0A5Y4TU40-F1
#
_entry.id   AF-A0A5Y4TU40-F1
#
_cell.length_a   1.000
_cell.length_b   1.000
_cell.length_c   1.000
_cell.angle_alpha   90.00
_cell.angle_beta   90.00
_cell.angle_gamma   90.00
#
_symmetry.space_group_name_H-M   'P 1'
#
loop_
_entity.id
_entity.type
_entity.pdbx_description
1 polymer ?
#
loop_
_entity_poly.entity_id
_entity_poly.type
_entity_poly.pdbx_seq_one_letter_code
_entity_poly.pdbx_strand_id
1 'polypeptide(L)'
;MQEYQELLLDDNVSGSRRLQMLRDLIDVKKWEVNQAAGRYIFSHEEVQRISIRNRLHDFMQQNGAELAAALAPELMGIKNQPAMIKNRALDRSVSYLREALSVWLTAGNDINYSAQDKDILTAIGYRPDAPSRDD
;
A
#
# COMPACT_ATOMS: atom_id res chain seq x y z
N MET A 1 -25.39 20.19 4.72
CA MET A 1 -26.01 19.54 5.90
C MET A 1 -27.02 20.45 6.59
N GLN A 2 -26.71 21.75 6.76
CA GLN A 2 -27.60 22.73 7.39
C GLN A 2 -28.97 22.87 6.68
N GLU A 3 -29.01 22.94 5.34
CA GLU A 3 -30.27 23.02 4.58
C GLU A 3 -31.17 21.77 4.72
N TYR A 4 -30.60 20.56 4.88
CA TYR A 4 -31.39 19.33 5.09
C TYR A 4 -32.05 19.34 6.48
N GLN A 5 -31.34 19.87 7.49
CA GLN A 5 -31.83 20.01 8.85
C GLN A 5 -32.95 21.05 8.96
N GLU A 6 -32.85 22.15 8.20
CA GLU A 6 -33.88 23.20 8.16
C GLU A 6 -35.17 22.73 7.47
N LEU A 7 -35.07 21.92 6.41
CA LEU A 7 -36.24 21.40 5.69
C LEU A 7 -36.98 20.27 6.44
N LEU A 8 -36.31 19.56 7.37
CA LEU A 8 -36.96 18.57 8.24
C LEU A 8 -37.97 19.19 9.22
N LEU A 9 -37.89 20.50 9.44
CA LEU A 9 -38.75 21.25 10.35
C LEU A 9 -39.95 21.92 9.61
N ASP A 10 -40.02 21.81 8.28
CA ASP A 10 -41.02 22.45 7.42
C ASP A 10 -41.98 21.39 6.81
N ASP A 11 -43.25 21.39 7.23
CA ASP A 11 -44.23 20.32 6.95
C ASP A 11 -44.96 20.49 5.58
N ASN A 12 -44.35 21.23 4.65
CA ASN A 12 -44.95 21.54 3.35
C ASN A 12 -44.61 20.47 2.28
N VAL A 13 -45.54 20.17 1.37
CA VAL A 13 -45.37 19.24 0.24
C VAL A 13 -44.18 19.60 -0.65
N SER A 14 -43.91 20.89 -0.82
CA SER A 14 -42.71 21.38 -1.55
C SER A 14 -41.40 21.08 -0.80
N GLY A 15 -41.42 21.15 0.53
CA GLY A 15 -40.34 20.75 1.43
C GLY A 15 -40.08 19.25 1.36
N SER A 16 -41.13 18.43 1.36
CA SER A 16 -41.03 16.96 1.21
C SER A 16 -40.34 16.53 -0.10
N ARG A 17 -40.69 17.14 -1.25
CA ARG A 17 -40.01 16.87 -2.52
C ARG A 17 -38.55 17.30 -2.51
N ARG A 18 -38.24 18.44 -1.89
CA ARG A 18 -36.86 18.95 -1.75
C ARG A 18 -36.03 18.08 -0.80
N LEU A 19 -36.63 17.58 0.27
CA LEU A 19 -36.02 16.61 1.19
C LEU A 19 -35.68 15.29 0.50
N GLN A 20 -36.55 14.78 -0.37
CA GLN A 20 -36.28 13.57 -1.13
C GLN A 20 -35.09 13.77 -2.09
N MET A 21 -35.06 14.88 -2.84
CA MET A 21 -33.91 15.19 -3.70
C MET A 21 -32.61 15.34 -2.92
N LEU A 22 -32.65 15.95 -1.73
CA LEU A 22 -31.48 16.05 -0.86
C LEU A 22 -31.03 14.70 -0.32
N ARG A 23 -31.95 13.78 -0.02
CA ARG A 23 -31.62 12.42 0.39
C ARG A 23 -30.92 11.66 -0.73
N ASP A 24 -31.48 11.70 -1.94
CA ASP A 24 -30.87 11.06 -3.11
C ASP A 24 -29.47 11.65 -3.40
N LEU A 25 -29.32 12.97 -3.27
CA LEU A 25 -28.03 13.65 -3.40
C LEU A 25 -27.03 13.22 -2.32
N ILE A 26 -27.47 13.06 -1.07
CA ILE A 26 -26.62 12.58 0.03
C ILE A 26 -26.15 11.16 -0.24
N ASP A 27 -27.01 10.27 -0.74
CA ASP A 27 -26.66 8.89 -1.04
C ASP A 27 -25.62 8.82 -2.18
N VAL A 28 -25.79 9.65 -3.22
CA VAL A 28 -24.76 9.80 -4.28
C VAL A 28 -23.45 10.33 -3.70
N LYS A 29 -23.49 11.35 -2.84
CA LYS A 29 -22.28 11.93 -2.23
C LYS A 29 -21.54 10.93 -1.33
N LYS A 30 -22.26 10.10 -0.57
CA LYS A 30 -21.67 8.99 0.19
C LYS A 30 -20.95 8.02 -0.74
N TRP A 31 -21.61 7.59 -1.83
CA TRP A 31 -20.98 6.69 -2.80
C TRP A 31 -19.70 7.29 -3.42
N GLU A 32 -19.72 8.58 -3.77
CA GLU A 32 -18.55 9.28 -4.32
C GLU A 32 -17.40 9.35 -3.30
N VAL A 33 -17.71 9.58 -2.01
CA VAL A 33 -16.72 9.61 -0.92
C VAL A 33 -16.08 8.24 -0.74
N ASN A 34 -16.87 7.17 -0.62
CA ASN A 34 -16.35 5.81 -0.45
C ASN A 34 -15.48 5.40 -1.65
N GLN A 35 -15.90 5.77 -2.87
CA GLN A 35 -15.10 5.52 -4.06
C GLN A 35 -13.77 6.29 -4.04
N ALA A 36 -13.78 7.55 -3.61
CA ALA A 36 -12.56 8.35 -3.48
C ALA A 36 -11.62 7.79 -2.40
N ALA A 37 -12.16 7.34 -1.27
CA ALA A 37 -11.42 6.70 -0.19
C ALA A 37 -10.70 5.44 -0.68
N GLY A 38 -11.40 4.58 -1.42
CA GLY A 38 -10.80 3.39 -2.04
C GLY A 38 -9.66 3.71 -3.02
N ARG A 39 -9.83 4.74 -3.87
CA ARG A 39 -8.76 5.19 -4.78
C ARG A 39 -7.55 5.75 -4.03
N TYR A 40 -7.79 6.48 -2.93
CA TYR A 40 -6.73 7.02 -2.10
C TYR A 40 -5.92 5.90 -1.44
N ILE A 41 -6.57 4.90 -0.83
CA ILE A 41 -5.89 3.73 -0.25
C ILE A 41 -5.02 3.04 -1.29
N PHE A 42 -5.59 2.74 -2.47
CA PHE A 42 -4.84 2.08 -3.54
C PHE A 42 -3.62 2.92 -3.97
N SER A 43 -3.80 4.22 -4.18
CA SER A 43 -2.71 5.09 -4.60
C SER A 43 -1.61 5.22 -3.54
N HIS A 44 -2.00 5.25 -2.26
CA HIS A 44 -1.08 5.27 -1.12
C HIS A 44 -0.20 4.02 -1.08
N GLU A 45 -0.81 2.84 -1.19
CA GLU A 45 -0.10 1.55 -1.20
C GLU A 45 0.81 1.43 -2.43
N GLU A 46 0.38 1.93 -3.59
CA GLU A 46 1.20 1.90 -4.81
C GLU A 46 2.46 2.74 -4.69
N VAL A 47 2.41 3.92 -4.06
CA VAL A 47 3.63 4.72 -3.80
C VAL A 47 4.62 3.95 -2.93
N GLN A 48 4.14 3.30 -1.86
CA GLN A 48 4.98 2.47 -1.00
C GLN A 48 5.58 1.30 -1.78
N ARG A 49 4.76 0.62 -2.59
CA ARG A 49 5.17 -0.53 -3.41
C ARG A 49 6.25 -0.17 -4.42
N ILE A 50 6.10 0.97 -5.10
CA ILE A 50 7.07 1.48 -6.07
C ILE A 50 8.39 1.82 -5.38
N SER A 51 8.34 2.51 -4.23
CA SER A 51 9.54 2.82 -3.45
C SER A 51 10.28 1.54 -3.05
N ILE A 52 9.60 0.58 -2.42
CA ILE A 52 10.19 -0.71 -2.01
C ILE A 52 10.88 -1.38 -3.21
N ARG A 53 10.21 -1.46 -4.35
CA ARG A 53 10.75 -2.09 -5.56
C ARG A 53 12.02 -1.38 -6.04
N ASN A 54 11.99 -0.05 -6.13
CA ASN A 54 13.13 0.73 -6.62
C ASN A 54 14.31 0.64 -5.65
N ARG A 55 14.08 0.79 -4.34
CA ARG A 55 15.13 0.69 -3.32
C ARG A 55 15.75 -0.72 -3.28
N LEU A 56 14.95 -1.77 -3.42
CA LEU A 56 15.47 -3.15 -3.49
C LEU A 56 16.24 -3.40 -4.78
N HIS A 57 15.84 -2.80 -5.90
CA HIS A 57 16.60 -2.89 -7.14
C HIS A 57 17.97 -2.21 -7.01
N ASP A 58 18.03 -1.00 -6.45
CA ASP A 58 19.28 -0.29 -6.21
C ASP A 58 20.17 -1.04 -5.20
N PHE A 59 19.56 -1.64 -4.17
CA PHE A 59 20.27 -2.53 -3.24
C PHE A 59 20.89 -3.73 -3.97
N MET A 60 20.14 -4.37 -4.88
CA MET A 60 20.65 -5.48 -5.69
C MET A 60 21.75 -5.05 -6.67
N GLN A 61 21.71 -3.83 -7.19
CA GLN A 61 22.81 -3.30 -8.01
C GLN A 61 24.11 -3.14 -7.22
N GLN A 62 24.02 -2.72 -5.96
CA GLN A 62 25.18 -2.46 -5.11
C GLN A 62 25.70 -3.73 -4.42
N ASN A 63 24.80 -4.57 -3.91
CA ASN A 63 25.12 -5.71 -3.03
C ASN A 63 24.74 -7.07 -3.63
N GLY A 64 24.22 -7.10 -4.85
CA GLY A 64 23.65 -8.32 -5.44
C GLY A 64 24.68 -9.42 -5.67
N ALA A 65 25.94 -9.08 -5.92
CA ALA A 65 27.01 -10.08 -6.06
C ALA A 65 27.27 -10.82 -4.74
N GLU A 66 27.35 -10.09 -3.62
CA GLU A 66 27.56 -10.67 -2.29
C GLU A 66 26.33 -11.49 -1.86
N LEU A 67 25.13 -10.96 -2.07
CA LEU A 67 23.91 -11.71 -1.77
C LEU A 67 23.80 -12.99 -2.61
N ALA A 68 24.11 -12.93 -3.92
CA ALA A 68 24.10 -14.10 -4.78
C ALA A 68 25.18 -15.13 -4.38
N ALA A 69 26.33 -14.67 -3.88
CA ALA A 69 27.38 -15.54 -3.35
C ALA A 69 26.92 -16.26 -2.06
N ALA A 70 26.26 -15.56 -1.14
CA ALA A 70 25.68 -16.18 0.06
C ALA A 70 24.61 -17.23 -0.27
N LEU A 71 23.85 -17.01 -1.35
CA LEU A 71 22.83 -17.93 -1.85
C LEU A 71 23.35 -18.89 -2.92
N ALA A 72 24.66 -18.95 -3.16
CA ALA A 72 25.25 -19.74 -4.24
C ALA A 72 24.82 -21.22 -4.23
N PRO A 73 24.68 -21.92 -3.09
CA PRO A 73 24.21 -23.31 -3.08
C PRO A 73 22.85 -23.53 -3.76
N GLU A 74 21.96 -22.53 -3.75
CA GLU A 74 20.66 -22.61 -4.44
C GLU A 74 20.71 -21.99 -5.85
N LEU A 75 21.56 -20.99 -6.08
CA LEU A 75 21.55 -20.17 -7.30
C LEU A 75 22.64 -20.54 -8.32
N MET A 76 23.65 -21.32 -7.94
CA MET A 76 24.76 -21.64 -8.83
C MET A 76 24.27 -22.42 -10.06
N GLY A 77 24.66 -21.95 -11.25
CA GLY A 77 24.25 -22.57 -12.51
C GLY A 77 22.78 -22.34 -12.92
N ILE A 78 22.03 -21.49 -12.20
CA ILE A 78 20.60 -21.26 -12.45
C ILE A 78 20.28 -20.69 -13.83
N LYS A 79 21.22 -19.97 -14.47
CA LYS A 79 21.01 -19.26 -15.74
C LYS A 79 20.43 -20.14 -16.85
N ASN A 80 20.92 -21.38 -16.96
CA ASN A 80 20.56 -22.31 -18.04
C ASN A 80 19.49 -23.34 -17.62
N GLN A 81 18.93 -23.22 -16.42
CA GLN A 81 17.92 -24.15 -15.92
C GLN A 81 16.50 -23.85 -16.47
N PRO A 82 15.62 -24.87 -16.55
CA PRO A 82 14.21 -24.68 -16.86
C PRO A 82 13.50 -23.77 -15.85
N ALA A 83 12.43 -23.09 -16.28
CA ALA A 83 11.67 -22.15 -15.44
C ALA A 83 11.22 -22.76 -14.11
N MET A 84 10.79 -24.03 -14.11
CA MET A 84 10.39 -24.74 -12.88
C MET A 84 11.53 -24.84 -11.86
N ILE A 85 12.76 -25.14 -12.30
CA ILE A 85 13.93 -25.22 -11.42
C ILE A 85 14.33 -23.83 -10.94
N LYS A 86 14.26 -22.81 -11.81
CA LYS A 86 14.51 -21.42 -11.43
C LYS A 86 13.57 -20.95 -10.33
N ASN A 87 12.27 -21.18 -10.49
CA ASN A 87 11.27 -20.80 -9.50
C ASN A 87 11.50 -21.51 -8.16
N ARG A 88 11.79 -22.81 -8.17
CA ARG A 88 12.08 -23.57 -6.95
C ARG A 88 13.32 -23.05 -6.20
N ALA A 89 14.38 -22.70 -6.94
CA ALA A 89 15.58 -22.12 -6.35
C ALA A 89 15.31 -20.73 -5.76
N LEU A 90 14.48 -19.92 -6.42
CA LEU A 90 14.05 -18.62 -5.90
C LEU A 90 13.20 -18.78 -4.63
N ASP A 91 12.23 -19.70 -4.60
CA ASP A 91 11.38 -19.94 -3.43
C ASP A 91 12.21 -20.33 -2.19
N ARG A 92 13.21 -21.20 -2.37
CA ARG A 92 14.15 -21.57 -1.30
C ARG A 92 15.01 -20.39 -0.86
N SER A 93 15.53 -19.64 -1.81
CA SER A 93 16.31 -18.43 -1.53
C SER A 93 15.52 -17.41 -0.71
N VAL A 94 14.24 -17.23 -1.03
CA VAL A 94 13.32 -16.35 -0.27
C VAL A 94 13.11 -16.86 1.16
N SER A 95 13.11 -18.17 1.39
CA SER A 95 13.03 -18.73 2.75
C SER A 95 14.24 -18.34 3.59
N TYR A 96 15.46 -18.49 3.06
CA TYR A 96 16.69 -18.07 3.76
C TYR A 96 16.74 -16.56 3.99
N LEU A 97 16.32 -15.76 3.02
CA LEU A 97 16.21 -14.30 3.16
C LEU A 97 15.23 -13.89 4.26
N ARG A 98 14.07 -14.57 4.34
CA ARG A 98 13.08 -14.33 5.40
C ARG A 98 13.67 -14.63 6.78
N GLU A 99 14.39 -15.73 6.92
CA GLU A 99 15.04 -16.11 8.17
C GLU A 99 16.08 -15.08 8.59
N ALA A 100 17.00 -14.71 7.69
CA ALA A 100 18.02 -13.70 7.95
C ALA A 100 17.42 -12.34 8.34
N LEU A 101 16.36 -11.91 7.63
CA LEU A 101 15.64 -10.67 7.96
C LEU A 101 14.99 -10.76 9.35
N SER A 102 14.41 -11.91 9.69
CA SER A 102 13.77 -12.12 10.99
C SER A 102 14.79 -12.01 12.13
N VAL A 103 15.96 -12.64 11.99
CA VAL A 103 17.07 -12.51 12.95
C VAL A 103 17.53 -11.06 13.08
N TRP A 104 17.70 -10.36 11.96
CA TRP A 104 18.10 -8.95 11.98
C TRP A 104 17.09 -8.05 12.68
N LEU A 105 15.78 -8.29 12.50
CA LEU A 105 14.72 -7.55 13.19
C LEU A 105 14.70 -7.82 14.70
N THR A 106 15.01 -9.04 15.13
CA THR A 106 15.09 -9.36 16.58
C THR A 106 16.22 -8.63 17.31
N ALA A 107 17.21 -8.12 16.59
CA ALA A 107 18.28 -7.30 17.18
C ALA A 107 17.80 -5.90 17.63
N GLY A 108 16.57 -5.49 17.29
CA GLY A 108 15.98 -4.23 17.76
C GLY A 108 16.54 -2.98 17.08
N ASN A 109 17.09 -3.12 15.86
CA ASN A 109 17.58 -1.98 15.08
C ASN A 109 16.43 -1.06 14.66
N ASP A 110 16.65 0.26 14.69
CA ASP A 110 15.68 1.23 14.20
C ASP A 110 15.47 1.10 12.69
N ILE A 111 14.20 1.05 12.28
CA ILE A 111 13.80 0.94 10.87
C ILE A 111 13.36 2.31 10.38
N ASN A 112 14.16 2.89 9.48
CA ASN A 112 13.89 4.19 8.87
C ASN A 112 13.71 4.05 7.36
N TYR A 113 13.00 4.99 6.74
CA TYR A 113 12.94 5.07 5.28
C TYR A 113 14.32 5.33 4.68
N SER A 114 14.54 4.78 3.49
CA SER A 114 15.71 5.13 2.69
C SER A 114 15.75 6.64 2.45
N ALA A 115 16.92 7.25 2.59
CA ALA A 115 17.10 8.70 2.47
C ALA A 115 16.55 9.27 1.15
N GLN A 116 16.58 8.48 0.07
CA GLN A 116 16.13 8.89 -1.25
C GLN A 116 14.61 9.06 -1.35
N ASP A 117 13.84 8.23 -0.65
CA ASP A 117 12.36 8.24 -0.73
C ASP A 117 11.73 8.80 0.56
N LYS A 118 12.55 9.18 1.55
CA LYS A 118 12.12 9.58 2.88
C LYS A 118 11.09 10.71 2.85
N ASP A 119 11.35 11.78 2.11
CA ASP A 119 10.47 12.95 2.08
C ASP A 119 9.08 12.59 1.55
N ILE A 120 9.01 11.78 0.50
CA ILE A 120 7.75 11.32 -0.10
C ILE A 120 7.02 10.38 0.86
N LEU A 121 7.72 9.38 1.42
CA LEU A 121 7.11 8.39 2.30
C LEU A 121 6.66 8.99 3.64
N THR A 122 7.39 9.99 4.14
CA THR A 122 6.96 10.78 5.31
C THR A 122 5.75 11.64 4.97
N ALA A 123 5.71 12.28 3.81
CA ALA A 123 4.58 13.15 3.42
C ALA A 123 3.26 12.39 3.24
N ILE A 124 3.29 11.16 2.68
CA ILE A 124 2.07 10.35 2.52
C ILE A 124 1.66 9.61 3.80
N GLY A 125 2.52 9.56 4.81
CA GLY A 125 2.29 8.81 6.05
C GLY A 125 2.45 7.29 5.90
N TYR A 126 2.61 6.60 7.03
CA TYR A 126 2.88 5.15 7.07
C TYR A 126 1.68 4.29 6.65
N ARG A 127 0.46 4.77 6.91
CA ARG A 127 -0.81 4.12 6.56
C ARG A 127 -1.78 5.17 6.01
N PRO A 128 -2.74 4.75 5.17
CA PRO A 128 -3.88 5.58 4.84
C PRO A 128 -4.60 6.01 6.13
N ASP A 129 -5.08 7.25 6.16
CA ASP A 129 -5.79 7.81 7.31
C ASP A 129 -7.01 6.95 7.71
N ALA A 130 -7.26 6.85 9.03
CA ALA A 130 -8.33 6.01 9.58
C ALA A 130 -9.74 6.29 9.00
N PRO A 131 -10.16 7.55 8.78
CA PRO A 131 -11.46 7.83 8.17
C PRO A 131 -11.65 7.22 6.78
N SER A 132 -10.59 7.16 5.97
CA SER A 132 -10.66 6.53 4.64
C SER A 132 -10.81 5.00 4.67
N ARG A 133 -10.64 4.37 5.84
CA ARG A 133 -10.82 2.92 6.04
C ARG A 133 -12.21 2.55 6.51
N ASP A 134 -12.92 3.50 7.13
CA ASP A 134 -14.26 3.31 7.68
C ASP A 134 -15.36 3.71 6.67
N ASP A 135 -15.00 4.49 5.63
CA ASP A 135 -15.83 4.88 4.48
C ASP A 135 -15.83 3.80 3.37
#